data_AF-A0A1M6CIG0-F1
#
_entry.id   AF-A0A1M6CIG0-F1
#
_cell.length_a   1.000
_cell.length_b   1.000
_cell.length_c   1.000
_cell.angle_alpha   90.00
_cell.angle_beta   90.00
_cell.angle_gamma   90.00
#
_symmetry.space_group_name_H-M   'P 1'
#
loop_
_entity.id
_entity.type
_entity.pdbx_description
1 polymer ?
#
loop_
_entity_poly.entity_id
_entity_poly.type
_entity_poly.pdbx_seq_one_letter_code
_entity_poly.pdbx_strand_id
1 'polypeptide(L)' 'MFRNVFSMYYDGFRSMVVGRTLWKLIFIKLFIMFAILKTFFFPNFLATNFSTDAERADHVLQNLTQVQDRADVNKP' A
#
# COMPACT_ATOMS: atom_id res chain seq x y z
N MET A 1 -7.66 24.47 28.88
CA MET A 1 -8.31 23.24 29.39
C MET A 1 -7.89 21.96 28.66
N PHE A 2 -7.70 21.97 27.33
CA PHE A 2 -7.36 20.76 26.55
C PHE A 2 -5.96 20.15 26.75
N ARG A 3 -4.98 20.92 27.27
CA ARG A 3 -3.59 20.44 27.45
C ARG A 3 -3.45 19.33 28.51
N ASN A 4 -4.28 19.37 29.56
CA ASN A 4 -4.18 18.42 30.67
C ASN A 4 -4.81 17.06 30.33
N VAL A 5 -5.86 17.05 29.51
CA VAL A 5 -6.47 15.80 29.03
C VAL A 5 -5.51 15.05 28.10
N PHE A 6 -4.77 15.80 27.28
CA PHE A 6 -3.76 15.24 26.39
C PHE A 6 -2.55 14.68 27.15
N SER A 7 -2.06 15.38 28.18
CA SER A 7 -0.97 14.86 29.03
C SER A 7 -1.40 13.63 29.81
N MET A 8 -2.64 13.58 30.32
CA MET A 8 -3.15 12.42 31.05
C MET A 8 -3.32 11.18 30.14
N TYR A 9 -3.77 11.35 28.90
CA TYR A 9 -3.83 10.26 27.91
C TYR A 9 -2.44 9.81 27.48
N TYR A 10 -1.53 10.76 27.23
CA TYR A 10 -0.16 10.47 26.84
C TYR A 10 0.63 9.76 27.96
N ASP A 11 0.51 10.22 29.21
CA ASP A 11 1.16 9.62 30.38
C ASP A 11 0.54 8.26 30.75
N GLY A 12 -0.79 8.11 30.65
CA GLY A 12 -1.45 6.81 30.82
C GLY A 12 -1.02 5.80 29.75
N PHE A 13 -0.98 6.23 28.49
CA PHE A 13 -0.56 5.39 27.36
C PHE A 13 0.93 5.04 27.41
N ARG A 14 1.79 5.97 27.86
CA ARG A 14 3.24 5.77 27.96
C ARG A 14 3.67 5.02 29.21
N SER A 15 2.97 5.16 30.34
CA SER A 15 3.24 4.40 31.57
C SER A 15 2.77 2.94 31.48
N MET A 16 1.78 2.64 30.63
CA MET A 16 1.33 1.27 30.41
C MET A 16 2.31 0.48 29.53
N VAL A 17 3.05 -0.43 30.17
CA VAL A 17 3.84 -1.46 29.47
C VAL A 17 2.95 -2.30 28.55
N VAL A 18 1.70 -2.55 28.97
CA VAL A 18 0.69 -3.28 28.20
C VAL A 18 0.37 -2.61 26.87
N GLY A 19 0.17 -1.28 26.87
CA GLY A 19 -0.13 -0.51 25.66
C GLY A 19 1.01 -0.56 24.64
N ARG A 20 2.26 -0.37 25.10
CA ARG A 20 3.45 -0.52 24.25
C ARG A 20 3.61 -1.92 23.69
N THR A 21 3.33 -2.95 24.49
CA THR A 21 3.38 -4.35 24.03
C THR A 21 2.29 -4.64 22.99
N LEU A 22 1.06 -4.17 23.20
CA LEU A 22 -0.03 -4.30 22.23
C LEU A 22 0.32 -3.58 20.91
N TRP A 23 0.84 -2.36 20.99
CA TRP A 23 1.23 -1.60 19.81
C TRP A 23 2.34 -2.30 19.03
N LYS A 24 3.36 -2.85 19.72
CA LYS A 24 4.38 -3.71 19.10
C LYS A 24 3.76 -4.90 18.39
N LEU A 25 2.77 -5.56 19.00
CA LEU A 25 2.08 -6.71 18.43
C LEU A 25 1.29 -6.33 17.16
N ILE A 26 0.60 -5.19 17.19
CA ILE A 26 -0.08 -4.61 16.01
C ILE A 26 0.93 -4.28 14.92
N PHE A 27 2.06 -3.65 15.26
CA PHE A 27 3.13 -3.33 14.32
C PHE A 27 3.74 -4.58 13.71
N ILE A 28 4.02 -5.60 14.51
CA ILE A 28 4.53 -6.89 14.05
C ILE A 28 3.53 -7.52 13.09
N LYS A 29 2.24 -7.52 13.41
CA LYS A 29 1.21 -8.08 12.55
C LYS A 29 1.10 -7.30 11.23
N LEU A 30 1.09 -5.97 11.29
CA LEU A 30 1.09 -5.10 10.12
C LEU A 30 2.34 -5.31 9.26
N PHE A 31 3.51 -5.43 9.88
CA PHE A 31 4.77 -5.67 9.19
C PHE A 31 4.80 -7.06 8.54
N ILE A 32 4.34 -8.10 9.24
CA ILE A 32 4.24 -9.46 8.70
C ILE A 32 3.24 -9.50 7.54
N MET A 33 2.06 -8.88 7.68
CA MET A 33 1.09 -8.84 6.58
C MET A 33 1.61 -8.04 5.39
N PHE A 34 2.26 -6.90 5.64
CA PHE A 34 2.89 -6.11 4.58
C PHE A 34 4.05 -6.86 3.93
N ALA A 35 4.88 -7.58 4.70
CA ALA A 35 6.00 -8.35 4.20
C ALA A 35 5.52 -9.58 3.42
N ILE A 36 4.49 -10.30 3.86
CA ILE A 36 3.92 -11.44 3.12
C ILE A 36 3.24 -10.93 1.85
N LEU A 37 2.40 -9.91 1.91
CA LEU A 37 1.80 -9.33 0.71
C LEU A 37 2.87 -8.75 -0.22
N LYS A 38 3.90 -8.07 0.29
CA LYS A 38 4.99 -7.59 -0.57
C LYS A 38 5.80 -8.76 -1.15
N THR A 39 6.23 -9.71 -0.34
CA THR A 39 7.10 -10.82 -0.76
C THR A 39 6.34 -11.97 -1.42
N PHE A 40 5.01 -12.00 -1.43
CA PHE A 40 4.24 -13.00 -2.17
C PHE A 40 3.46 -12.37 -3.33
N PHE A 41 2.87 -11.19 -3.12
CA PHE A 41 2.10 -10.45 -4.11
C PHE A 41 2.99 -9.58 -5.02
N PHE A 42 4.15 -9.07 -4.54
CA PHE A 42 5.06 -8.25 -5.37
C PHE A 42 6.30 -8.93 -5.99
N PRO A 43 6.86 -10.10 -5.59
CA PRO A 43 7.93 -10.71 -6.38
C PRO A 43 7.40 -11.17 -7.74
N ASN A 44 6.17 -11.66 -7.83
CA ASN A 44 5.57 -12.04 -9.12
C ASN A 44 5.09 -10.84 -9.94
N PHE A 45 4.87 -9.70 -9.28
CA PHE A 45 4.44 -8.46 -9.94
C PHE A 45 5.63 -7.65 -10.49
N LEU A 46 6.78 -7.67 -9.80
CA LEU A 46 8.01 -6.95 -10.19
C LEU A 46 9.09 -7.84 -10.82
N ALA A 47 9.15 -9.14 -10.49
CA ALA A 47 10.27 -10.00 -10.91
C ALA A 47 9.90 -11.12 -11.89
N THR A 48 8.61 -11.39 -12.16
CA THR A 48 8.25 -12.67 -12.81
C THR A 48 7.53 -12.54 -14.14
N ASN A 49 7.59 -11.41 -14.85
CA ASN A 49 7.16 -11.46 -16.27
C ASN A 49 8.00 -10.76 -17.34
N PHE A 50 8.79 -9.70 -17.12
CA PHE A 50 9.67 -9.19 -18.20
C PHE A 50 10.90 -8.46 -17.66
N SER A 51 12.01 -8.54 -18.37
CA SER A 51 13.33 -7.99 -18.04
C SER A 51 13.41 -6.46 -17.90
N THR A 52 12.32 -5.71 -18.09
CA THR A 52 12.26 -4.25 -17.86
C THR A 52 10.82 -3.79 -17.63
N ASP A 53 10.54 -3.09 -16.53
CA ASP A 53 9.21 -2.52 -16.19
C ASP A 53 8.67 -1.53 -17.25
N ALA A 54 9.55 -0.99 -18.11
CA ALA A 54 9.19 -0.03 -19.15
C ALA A 54 8.31 -0.63 -20.27
N GLU A 55 8.54 -1.89 -20.65
CA GLU A 55 7.93 -2.49 -21.85
C GLU A 55 6.46 -2.88 -21.63
N ARG A 56 6.09 -3.23 -20.38
CA ARG A 56 4.70 -3.52 -20.00
C ARG A 56 3.84 -2.27 -19.86
N ALA A 57 4.42 -1.17 -19.36
CA ALA A 57 3.74 0.11 -19.31
C ALA A 57 3.40 0.59 -20.73
N ASP A 58 4.33 0.47 -21.67
CA ASP A 58 4.12 0.84 -23.07
C ASP A 58 3.04 -0.02 -23.76
N HIS A 59 3.00 -1.33 -23.52
CA HIS A 59 1.97 -2.19 -24.12
C HIS A 59 0.57 -1.90 -23.58
N VAL A 60 0.41 -1.64 -22.27
CA VAL A 60 -0.89 -1.27 -21.69
C VAL A 60 -1.32 0.12 -22.14
N LEU A 61 -0.38 1.07 -22.21
CA LEU A 61 -0.64 2.41 -22.76
C LEU A 61 -1.11 2.35 -24.22
N GLN A 62 -0.46 1.56 -25.08
CA GLN A 62 -0.89 1.38 -26.46
C GLN A 62 -2.30 0.79 -26.59
N ASN A 63 -2.67 -0.17 -25.73
CA ASN A 63 -4.01 -0.75 -25.75
C ASN A 63 -5.08 0.23 -25.24
N LEU A 64 -4.76 1.07 -24.25
CA LEU A 64 -5.69 2.09 -23.76
C LEU A 64 -5.88 3.24 -24.76
N THR A 65 -4.82 3.67 -25.44
CA THR A 65 -4.89 4.69 -26.51
C THR A 65 -5.65 4.16 -27.73
N GLN A 66 -5.40 2.91 -28.16
CA GLN A 66 -6.09 2.32 -29.31
C GLN A 66 -7.59 2.09 -29.06
N VAL A 67 -8.00 1.77 -27.83
CA VAL A 67 -9.42 1.67 -27.47
C VAL A 67 -10.08 3.05 -27.45
N GLN A 68 -9.34 4.09 -27.06
CA GLN A 68 -9.84 5.47 -27.08
C GLN A 68 -10.10 5.96 -28.51
N ASP A 69 -9.22 5.65 -29.48
CA ASP A 69 -9.35 6.02 -30.91
C ASP A 69 -10.44 5.23 -31.69
N ARG A 70 -11.02 4.18 -31.08
CA ARG A 70 -12.16 3.45 -31.67
C ARG A 70 -13.52 3.92 -31.14
N ALA A 71 -13.55 4.66 -30.03
CA ALA A 71 -14.77 5.13 -29.37
C ALA A 71 -15.29 6.48 -29.92
N ASP A 72 -14.46 7.16 -30.69
CA ASP A 72 -14.65 8.47 -31.32
C ASP A 72 -14.85 8.39 -32.85
N VAL A 73 -14.50 7.27 -33.49
CA VAL A 73 -14.84 6.96 -34.90
C VAL A 73 -16.30 6.49 -35.07
N ASN A 74 -16.96 6.05 -33.99
CA ASN A 74 -18.37 5.63 -34.00
C ASN A 74 -19.24 6.57 -33.17
N LYS A 75 -19.27 7.84 -33.56
CA LYS A 75 -20.28 8.80 -33.13
C LYS A 75 -21.00 9.31 -34.39
N PRO A 76 -22.35 9.26 -34.44
CA PRO A 76 -23.10 9.64 -35.64
C PRO A 76 -22.92 11.11 -36.02
#